data_AF-A0A9D4QNY5-F1
#
_entry.id   AF-A0A9D4QNY5-F1
#
_cell.length_a   1.000
_cell.length_b   1.000
_cell.length_c   1.000
_cell.angle_alpha   90.00
_cell.angle_beta   90.00
_cell.angle_gamma   90.00
#
_symmetry.space_group_name_H-M   'P 1'
#
loop_
_entity.id
_entity.type
_entity.pdbx_description
1 polymer ?
#
loop_
_entity_poly.entity_id
_entity_poly.type
_entity_poly.pdbx_seq_one_letter_code
_entity_poly.pdbx_strand_id
1 'polypeptide(L)'
;MGPKKPGSPAQSVGKRLKRKYSRKSPDNTYRVKRALRMIESDRVSIRKAAEQFGVSYGYLYRRLSGEANVDSRNGPRPIFSDEDGAAMARWLKEMSARGMGLKPGEFLDFVQKVVKEVNKSTPFKDDRSGYDWYNA
;
A
#
# COMPACT_ATOMS: atom_id res chain seq x y z
N MET A 1 -9.95 29.95 38.44
CA MET A 1 -9.60 29.41 37.10
C MET A 1 -10.81 29.54 36.19
N GLY A 2 -10.80 30.46 35.23
CA GLY A 2 -11.93 30.64 34.30
C GLY A 2 -12.00 29.51 33.26
N PRO A 3 -13.20 29.13 32.78
CA PRO A 3 -13.35 28.09 31.77
C PRO A 3 -12.65 28.49 30.46
N LYS A 4 -11.87 27.56 29.89
CA LYS A 4 -11.23 27.77 28.58
C LYS A 4 -12.32 27.96 27.53
N LYS A 5 -12.34 29.14 26.86
CA LYS A 5 -13.26 29.41 25.75
C LYS A 5 -13.09 28.36 24.64
N PRO A 6 -14.18 27.82 24.08
CA PRO A 6 -14.07 26.90 22.95
C PRO A 6 -13.43 27.63 21.76
N GLY A 7 -12.48 26.96 21.10
CA GLY A 7 -11.77 27.54 19.95
C GLY A 7 -12.74 27.88 18.82
N SER A 8 -12.44 28.96 18.08
CA SER A 8 -13.27 29.44 16.97
C SER A 8 -13.62 28.29 15.99
N PRO A 9 -14.81 28.31 15.36
CA PRO A 9 -15.17 27.34 14.32
C PRO A 9 -14.08 27.18 13.25
N ALA A 10 -13.41 28.28 12.87
CA ALA A 10 -12.29 28.27 11.93
C ALA A 10 -11.06 27.50 12.46
N GLN A 11 -10.74 27.66 13.75
CA GLN A 11 -9.66 26.91 14.41
C GLN A 11 -9.99 25.42 14.52
N SER A 12 -11.25 25.10 14.76
CA SER A 12 -11.76 23.72 14.82
C SER A 12 -11.72 23.04 13.45
N VAL A 13 -12.14 23.75 12.39
CA VAL A 13 -12.04 23.29 10.99
C VAL A 13 -10.58 23.17 10.56
N GLY A 14 -9.72 24.12 10.88
CA GLY A 14 -8.28 24.08 10.60
C GLY A 14 -7.59 22.88 11.27
N LYS A 15 -7.90 22.59 12.56
CA LYS A 15 -7.43 21.38 13.24
C LYS A 15 -7.94 20.10 12.56
N ARG A 16 -9.20 20.09 12.10
CA ARG A 16 -9.81 18.94 11.41
C ARG A 16 -9.15 18.69 10.05
N LEU A 17 -8.90 19.75 9.28
CA LEU A 17 -8.20 19.70 7.99
C LEU A 17 -6.75 19.27 8.17
N LYS A 18 -6.01 19.85 9.13
CA LYS A 18 -4.65 19.42 9.47
C LYS A 18 -4.62 17.93 9.81
N ARG A 19 -5.54 17.42 10.64
CA ARG A 19 -5.69 15.97 10.92
C ARG A 19 -6.02 15.15 9.67
N LYS A 20 -6.85 15.66 8.75
CA LYS A 20 -7.27 14.96 7.53
C LYS A 20 -6.11 14.81 6.55
N TYR A 21 -5.29 15.84 6.38
CA TYR A 21 -4.20 15.88 5.39
C TYR A 21 -2.80 15.57 5.95
N SER A 22 -2.60 15.57 7.27
CA SER A 22 -1.34 15.16 7.93
C SER A 22 -1.03 13.66 7.85
N ARG A 23 -2.05 12.81 7.60
CA ARG A 23 -1.92 11.35 7.71
C ARG A 23 -1.36 10.65 6.48
N LYS A 24 -1.08 11.39 5.41
CA LYS A 24 -0.50 10.83 4.19
C LYS A 24 0.94 11.31 4.09
N SER A 25 1.85 10.59 4.75
CA SER A 25 3.27 10.66 4.38
C SER A 25 3.56 9.47 3.45
N PRO A 26 4.03 9.71 2.22
CA PRO A 26 4.32 8.66 1.23
C PRO A 26 5.43 7.67 1.63
N ASP A 27 6.23 7.97 2.66
CA ASP A 27 7.32 7.12 3.15
C ASP A 27 6.97 6.47 4.52
N ASN A 28 5.83 5.80 4.57
CA ASN A 28 5.33 5.12 5.77
C ASN A 28 6.11 3.81 6.05
N THR A 29 6.60 3.14 5.00
CA THR A 29 7.16 1.78 5.12
C THR A 29 8.42 1.73 5.97
N TYR A 30 9.37 2.67 5.78
CA TYR A 30 10.61 2.69 6.57
C TYR A 30 10.34 2.96 8.06
N ARG A 31 9.52 3.98 8.36
CA ARG A 31 9.16 4.36 9.74
C ARG A 31 8.42 3.24 10.45
N VAL A 32 7.51 2.57 9.76
CA VAL A 32 6.78 1.41 10.27
C VAL A 32 7.73 0.25 10.54
N LYS A 33 8.63 -0.10 9.61
CA LYS A 33 9.60 -1.18 9.80
C LYS A 33 10.53 -0.92 10.98
N ARG A 34 11.00 0.32 11.15
CA ARG A 34 11.78 0.70 12.34
C ARG A 34 10.97 0.64 13.63
N ALA A 35 9.74 1.13 13.62
CA ALA A 35 8.86 1.08 14.79
C ALA A 35 8.59 -0.36 15.23
N LEU A 36 8.30 -1.27 14.29
CA LEU A 36 8.08 -2.68 14.58
C LEU A 36 9.34 -3.34 15.14
N ARG A 37 10.50 -3.10 14.51
CA ARG A 37 11.78 -3.62 15.01
C ARG A 37 12.09 -3.13 16.43
N MET A 38 11.84 -1.86 16.71
CA MET A 38 12.06 -1.29 18.04
C MET A 38 11.13 -1.91 19.09
N ILE A 39 9.90 -2.26 18.73
CA ILE A 39 8.98 -2.97 19.64
C ILE A 39 9.47 -4.39 19.93
N GLU A 40 9.96 -5.11 18.91
CA GLU A 40 10.47 -6.47 19.04
C GLU A 40 11.82 -6.55 19.76
N SER A 41 12.79 -5.71 19.37
CA SER A 41 14.18 -5.74 19.83
C SER A 41 14.38 -4.95 21.13
N ASP A 42 13.86 -3.72 21.23
CA ASP A 42 14.12 -2.82 22.36
C ASP A 42 13.04 -2.91 23.45
N ARG A 43 12.08 -3.85 23.32
CA ARG A 43 10.98 -4.13 24.27
C ARG A 43 10.17 -2.88 24.67
N VAL A 44 10.09 -1.87 23.81
CA VAL A 44 9.26 -0.68 24.08
C VAL A 44 7.80 -0.90 23.72
N SER A 45 6.92 -0.19 24.41
CA SER A 45 5.48 -0.24 24.15
C SER A 45 5.14 0.30 22.76
N ILE A 46 4.08 -0.27 22.16
CA ILE A 46 3.54 0.16 20.85
C ILE A 46 3.26 1.67 20.84
N ARG A 47 2.78 2.22 21.97
CA ARG A 47 2.47 3.65 22.11
C ARG A 47 3.71 4.53 22.04
N LYS A 48 4.80 4.11 22.70
CA LYS A 48 6.08 4.83 22.67
C LYS A 48 6.70 4.80 21.27
N ALA A 49 6.69 3.64 20.61
CA ALA A 49 7.17 3.52 19.23
C ALA A 49 6.32 4.35 18.24
N ALA A 50 4.99 4.35 18.40
CA ALA A 50 4.08 5.14 17.58
C ALA A 50 4.41 6.65 17.65
N GLU A 51 4.61 7.17 18.86
CA GLU A 51 5.00 8.56 19.08
C GLU A 51 6.37 8.87 18.48
N GLN A 52 7.37 8.02 18.76
CA GLN A 52 8.75 8.22 18.33
C GLN A 52 8.92 8.22 16.80
N PHE A 53 8.18 7.38 16.09
CA PHE A 53 8.27 7.27 14.62
C PHE A 53 7.16 8.03 13.88
N GLY A 54 6.26 8.71 14.60
CA GLY A 54 5.14 9.44 14.01
C GLY A 54 4.16 8.54 13.25
N VAL A 55 3.96 7.30 13.70
CA VAL A 55 3.06 6.31 13.10
C VAL A 55 1.82 6.14 14.00
N SER A 56 0.65 5.87 13.41
CA SER A 56 -0.55 5.59 14.20
C SER A 56 -0.40 4.30 15.01
N TYR A 57 -0.78 4.35 16.29
CA TYR A 57 -0.87 3.17 17.16
C TYR A 57 -1.65 2.03 16.50
N GLY A 58 -2.86 2.32 15.99
CA GLY A 58 -3.71 1.30 15.35
C GLY A 58 -3.07 0.71 14.09
N TYR A 59 -2.23 1.45 13.38
CA TYR A 59 -1.54 0.96 12.19
C TYR A 59 -0.41 -0.02 12.54
N LEU A 60 0.30 0.22 13.64
CA LEU A 60 1.31 -0.71 14.19
C LEU A 60 0.66 -1.93 14.84
N TYR A 61 -0.39 -1.72 15.65
CA TYR A 61 -1.10 -2.79 16.33
C TYR A 61 -1.61 -3.86 15.35
N ARG A 62 -2.30 -3.45 14.27
CA ARG A 62 -2.80 -4.37 13.24
C ARG A 62 -1.70 -5.21 12.58
N ARG A 63 -0.48 -4.68 12.48
CA ARG A 63 0.69 -5.40 11.93
C ARG A 63 1.29 -6.37 12.93
N LEU A 64 1.38 -5.96 14.19
CA LEU A 64 1.87 -6.82 15.28
C LEU A 64 0.90 -7.96 15.61
N SER A 65 -0.41 -7.71 15.50
CA SER A 65 -1.44 -8.71 15.73
C SER A 65 -1.64 -9.67 14.55
N GLY A 66 -0.93 -9.47 13.43
CA GLY A 66 -1.08 -10.26 12.21
C GLY A 66 -2.36 -9.97 11.40
N GLU A 67 -3.15 -8.96 11.78
CA GLU A 67 -4.36 -8.58 11.02
C GLU A 67 -4.01 -8.00 9.64
N ALA A 68 -2.80 -7.43 9.49
CA ALA A 68 -2.30 -6.90 8.23
C ALA A 68 -0.79 -7.17 8.07
N ASN A 69 -0.37 -7.60 6.88
CA ASN A 69 1.06 -7.75 6.58
C ASN A 69 1.79 -6.41 6.66
N VAL A 70 3.06 -6.42 7.06
CA VAL A 70 3.88 -5.19 7.19
C VAL A 70 3.88 -4.38 5.89
N ASP A 71 4.10 -5.07 4.78
CA ASP A 71 4.17 -4.51 3.43
C ASP A 71 2.79 -4.39 2.74
N SER A 72 1.69 -4.75 3.42
CA SER A 72 0.35 -4.60 2.85
C SER A 72 0.01 -3.13 2.58
N ARG A 73 -0.49 -2.88 1.38
CA ARG A 73 -1.11 -1.61 0.99
C ARG A 73 -2.61 -1.66 1.25
N ASN A 74 -3.20 -0.51 1.56
CA ASN A 74 -4.65 -0.40 1.64
C ASN A 74 -5.23 -0.47 0.23
N GLY A 75 -6.07 -1.48 -0.03
CA GLY A 75 -6.73 -1.64 -1.31
C GLY A 75 -7.34 -3.03 -1.47
N PRO A 76 -8.03 -3.29 -2.60
CA PRO A 76 -8.46 -4.62 -2.98
C PRO A 76 -7.27 -5.58 -3.02
N ARG A 77 -7.54 -6.88 -2.79
CA ARG A 77 -6.51 -7.90 -2.94
C ARG A 77 -6.00 -7.90 -4.39
N PRO A 78 -4.67 -7.99 -4.60
CA PRO A 78 -4.12 -8.20 -5.93
C PRO A 78 -4.74 -9.42 -6.61
N ILE A 79 -4.98 -9.31 -7.92
CA ILE A 79 -5.55 -10.38 -8.74
C ILE A 79 -4.51 -11.49 -8.96
N PHE A 80 -3.24 -11.10 -9.09
CA PHE A 80 -2.10 -11.99 -9.23
C PHE A 80 -1.36 -12.10 -7.91
N SER A 81 -0.75 -13.27 -7.67
CA SER A 81 0.16 -13.40 -6.52
C SER A 81 1.41 -12.55 -6.74
N ASP A 82 2.16 -12.27 -5.68
CA ASP A 82 3.44 -11.57 -5.81
C ASP A 82 4.43 -12.37 -6.69
N GLU A 83 4.33 -13.71 -6.66
CA GLU A 83 5.13 -14.62 -7.49
C GLU A 83 4.75 -14.52 -8.96
N ASP A 84 3.45 -14.52 -9.28
CA ASP A 84 2.93 -14.35 -10.64
C ASP A 84 3.42 -13.02 -11.23
N GLY A 85 3.27 -11.93 -10.45
CA GLY A 85 3.69 -10.60 -10.85
C GLY A 85 5.21 -10.51 -11.07
N ALA A 86 6.01 -11.14 -10.19
CA ALA A 86 7.46 -11.18 -10.34
C ALA A 86 7.89 -11.99 -11.58
N ALA A 87 7.22 -13.11 -11.87
CA ALA A 87 7.48 -13.91 -13.05
C ALA A 87 7.18 -13.12 -14.34
N MET A 88 6.03 -12.44 -14.40
CA MET A 88 5.66 -11.58 -15.54
C MET A 88 6.65 -10.42 -15.72
N ALA A 89 7.04 -9.75 -14.63
CA ALA A 89 8.00 -8.64 -14.67
C ALA A 89 9.40 -9.11 -15.12
N ARG A 90 9.83 -10.30 -14.67
CA ARG A 90 11.09 -10.90 -15.09
C ARG A 90 11.05 -11.23 -16.58
N TRP A 91 9.98 -11.87 -17.04
CA TRP A 91 9.80 -12.19 -18.46
C TRP A 91 9.83 -10.94 -19.34
N LEU A 92 9.14 -9.86 -18.95
CA LEU A 92 9.19 -8.57 -19.66
C LEU A 92 10.61 -8.00 -19.76
N LYS A 93 11.39 -8.05 -18.67
CA LYS A 93 12.79 -7.60 -18.65
C LYS A 93 13.66 -8.45 -19.58
N GLU A 94 13.50 -9.77 -19.55
CA GLU A 94 14.25 -10.69 -20.40
C GLU A 94 13.93 -10.48 -21.89
N MET A 95 12.65 -10.31 -22.23
CA MET A 95 12.20 -10.03 -23.60
C MET A 95 12.75 -8.69 -24.09
N SER A 96 12.70 -7.65 -23.26
CA SER A 96 13.29 -6.35 -23.59
C SER A 96 14.81 -6.42 -23.80
N ALA A 97 15.54 -7.14 -22.95
CA ALA A 97 16.98 -7.32 -23.07
C ALA A 97 17.40 -8.04 -24.35
N ARG A 98 16.52 -8.90 -24.91
CA ARG A 98 16.73 -9.60 -26.18
C ARG A 98 16.27 -8.79 -27.41
N GLY A 99 15.88 -7.53 -27.23
CA GLY A 99 15.35 -6.68 -28.32
C GLY A 99 13.91 -6.99 -28.72
N MET A 100 13.21 -7.85 -27.98
CA MET A 100 11.82 -8.24 -28.21
C MET A 100 10.88 -7.64 -27.14
N GLY A 101 11.13 -6.38 -26.78
CA GLY A 101 10.29 -5.67 -25.81
C GLY A 101 8.84 -5.57 -26.30
N LEU A 102 7.89 -5.85 -25.42
CA LEU A 102 6.47 -5.76 -25.72
C LEU A 102 5.97 -4.34 -25.51
N LYS A 103 5.06 -3.90 -26.38
CA LYS A 103 4.26 -2.70 -26.10
C LYS A 103 3.30 -2.99 -24.94
N PRO A 104 2.93 -1.99 -24.14
CA PRO A 104 2.02 -2.19 -23.01
C PRO A 104 0.70 -2.89 -23.41
N GLY A 105 0.12 -2.54 -24.55
CA GLY A 105 -1.11 -3.20 -25.05
C GLY A 105 -0.94 -4.70 -25.33
N GLU A 106 0.19 -5.12 -25.90
CA GLU A 106 0.48 -6.52 -26.19
C GLU A 106 0.67 -7.32 -24.89
N PHE A 107 1.29 -6.69 -23.88
CA PHE A 107 1.38 -7.26 -22.55
C PHE A 107 0.01 -7.42 -21.88
N LEU A 108 -0.87 -6.42 -22.00
CA LEU A 108 -2.24 -6.51 -21.46
C LEU A 108 -3.06 -7.63 -22.14
N ASP A 109 -2.85 -7.86 -23.43
CA ASP A 109 -3.49 -8.96 -24.17
C ASP A 109 -2.95 -10.31 -23.72
N PHE A 110 -1.64 -10.40 -23.45
CA PHE A 110 -1.04 -11.58 -22.83
C PHE A 110 -1.64 -11.86 -21.45
N VAL A 111 -1.74 -10.84 -20.59
CA VAL A 111 -2.36 -10.97 -19.26
C VAL A 111 -3.81 -11.46 -19.36
N GLN A 112 -4.59 -10.92 -20.29
CA GLN A 112 -5.98 -11.37 -20.53
C GLN A 112 -6.03 -12.85 -20.93
N LYS A 113 -5.10 -13.32 -21.78
CA LYS A 113 -5.01 -14.74 -22.16
C LYS A 113 -4.73 -15.62 -20.96
N VAL A 114 -3.73 -15.26 -20.14
CA VAL A 114 -3.40 -15.99 -18.90
C VAL A 114 -4.60 -16.07 -17.96
N VAL A 115 -5.32 -14.96 -17.76
CA VAL A 115 -6.53 -14.92 -16.92
C VAL A 115 -7.57 -15.92 -17.42
N LYS A 116 -7.84 -15.93 -18.73
CA LYS A 116 -8.82 -16.83 -19.35
C LYS A 116 -8.40 -18.29 -19.30
N GLU A 117 -7.13 -18.60 -19.54
CA GLU A 117 -6.57 -19.95 -19.49
C GLU A 117 -6.62 -20.54 -18.08
N VAL A 118 -6.31 -19.73 -17.06
CA VAL A 118 -6.36 -20.12 -15.64
C VAL A 118 -7.79 -20.04 -15.08
N ASN A 119 -8.76 -19.56 -15.87
CA ASN A 119 -10.14 -19.31 -15.47
C ASN A 119 -10.24 -18.50 -14.16
N LYS A 120 -9.40 -17.47 -14.03
CA LYS A 120 -9.28 -16.66 -12.82
C LYS A 120 -10.35 -15.58 -12.82
N SER A 121 -11.11 -15.46 -11.72
CA SER A 121 -12.10 -14.39 -11.60
C SER A 121 -11.40 -13.04 -11.41
N THR A 122 -11.73 -12.06 -12.28
CA THR A 122 -11.17 -10.71 -12.21
C THR A 122 -12.27 -9.66 -12.17
N PRO A 123 -12.02 -8.49 -11.54
CA PRO A 123 -12.94 -7.34 -11.61
C PRO A 123 -12.80 -6.57 -12.93
N PHE A 124 -11.98 -7.04 -13.88
CA PHE A 124 -11.71 -6.36 -15.13
C PHE A 124 -12.88 -6.53 -16.10
N LYS A 125 -13.12 -5.50 -16.92
CA LYS A 125 -14.08 -5.62 -18.02
C LYS A 125 -13.52 -6.59 -19.06
N ASP A 126 -14.30 -7.59 -19.44
CA ASP A 126 -13.94 -8.63 -20.42
C ASP A 126 -12.62 -9.38 -20.07
N ASP A 127 -12.31 -9.50 -18.77
CA ASP A 127 -11.08 -10.09 -18.22
C ASP A 127 -9.78 -9.39 -18.65
N ARG A 128 -9.87 -8.16 -19.18
CA ARG A 128 -8.72 -7.40 -19.68
C ARG A 128 -8.35 -6.26 -18.74
N SER A 129 -7.14 -6.31 -18.18
CA SER A 129 -6.58 -5.22 -17.40
C SER A 129 -6.42 -3.95 -18.24
N GLY A 130 -6.65 -2.79 -17.62
CA GLY A 130 -6.44 -1.48 -18.25
C GLY A 130 -5.02 -0.93 -18.06
N TYR A 131 -4.74 0.19 -18.73
CA TYR A 131 -3.46 0.91 -18.59
C TYR A 131 -3.23 1.46 -17.19
N ASP A 132 -4.28 1.80 -16.45
CA ASP A 132 -4.17 2.24 -15.06
C ASP A 132 -3.62 1.13 -14.17
N TRP A 133 -3.98 -0.13 -14.45
CA TRP A 133 -3.43 -1.29 -13.75
C TRP A 133 -1.96 -1.53 -14.12
N TYR A 134 -1.59 -1.33 -15.39
CA TYR A 134 -0.21 -1.48 -15.86
C TYR A 134 0.76 -0.47 -15.21
N ASN A 135 0.29 0.76 -14.96
CA ASN A 135 1.12 1.85 -14.44
C ASN A 135 1.07 2.02 -12.91
N ALA A 136 0.33 1.18 -12.18
CA ALA A 136 0.12 1.28 -10.74
C ALA A 136 1.33 0.85 -9.89
#